data_AF-A0A7C7X698-F1
#
_entry.id   AF-A0A7C7X698-F1
#
_cell.length_a   1.000
_cell.length_b   1.000
_cell.length_c   1.000
_cell.angle_alpha   90.00
_cell.angle_beta   90.00
_cell.angle_gamma   90.00
#
_symmetry.space_group_name_H-M   'P 1'
#
loop_
_entity.id
_entity.type
_entity.pdbx_description
1 polymer ?
#
loop_
_entity_poly.entity_id
_entity_poly.type
_entity_poly.pdbx_seq_one_letter_code
_entity_poly.pdbx_strand_id
1 'polypeptide(L)'
;MEKLTIAAARQESAIGQQASIDGWIRTRRDSKGGFSFLEVNDGSCLANLQVIVDANIENYESEVKQLTAGCSVSIRGEIKPSGGKGQTTEMHAASLTVHGWADPATYPLQKKRHSFEKLREWAHLRPRTNSFGAVARVRNCICRSIHGFFQDEGFLYVHTPVITASDCEGAGEMFKVTTFDLKNVARTDAGEVDFSQDFFDRPSYLTVSGQLEAEIYATALGKVYTFGPTFRAENSNTSRHLAEFWMIEPEMAFYDLNDNMDLAESFLKRLCGDALSQCSEDMQFFNDRVDDTVLTTLQGVVDSQFQRVTYTEAVDILEKSGVTFDFSVSWGADLQSEHERFLTEQHFKGPVILYDYPRTIKPFYMRVNDDEKTVRAMDVLVPRVGEIVGGSQREERLDILE
;
A
#
# COMPACT_ATOMS: atom_id res chain seq x y z
N MET A 1 -35.06 -7.55 -11.33
CA MET A 1 -33.87 -6.87 -11.90
C MET A 1 -32.67 -7.36 -11.15
N GLU A 2 -31.62 -7.70 -11.89
CA GLU A 2 -30.33 -8.05 -11.30
C GLU A 2 -29.69 -6.81 -10.70
N LYS A 3 -28.98 -6.97 -9.58
CA LYS A 3 -28.23 -5.88 -8.97
C LYS A 3 -26.83 -5.87 -9.55
N LEU A 4 -26.43 -4.77 -10.20
CA LEU A 4 -25.10 -4.61 -10.78
C LEU A 4 -24.29 -3.59 -9.97
N THR A 5 -22.98 -3.84 -9.87
CA THR A 5 -22.03 -2.77 -9.53
C THR A 5 -21.90 -1.82 -10.72
N ILE A 6 -21.43 -0.60 -10.46
CA ILE A 6 -21.17 0.36 -11.54
C ILE A 6 -20.06 -0.12 -12.47
N ALA A 7 -19.03 -0.79 -11.95
CA ALA A 7 -18.01 -1.43 -12.78
C ALA A 7 -18.60 -2.42 -13.79
N ALA A 8 -19.60 -3.22 -13.38
CA ALA A 8 -20.29 -4.18 -14.25
C ALA A 8 -21.28 -3.50 -15.20
N ALA A 9 -22.07 -2.54 -14.71
CA ALA A 9 -23.06 -1.81 -15.52
C ALA A 9 -22.42 -0.97 -16.64
N ARG A 10 -21.13 -0.63 -16.50
CA ARG A 10 -20.34 0.09 -17.50
C ARG A 10 -19.83 -0.78 -18.65
N GLN A 11 -19.94 -2.11 -18.55
CA GLN A 11 -19.46 -3.02 -19.58
C GLN A 11 -20.42 -3.07 -20.76
N GLU A 12 -19.89 -3.25 -21.98
CA GLU A 12 -20.71 -3.38 -23.19
C GLU A 12 -21.69 -4.56 -23.11
N SER A 13 -21.29 -5.64 -22.42
CA SER A 13 -22.14 -6.81 -22.16
C SER A 13 -23.37 -6.52 -21.29
N ALA A 14 -23.41 -5.36 -20.61
CA ALA A 14 -24.55 -4.95 -19.80
C ALA A 14 -25.67 -4.27 -20.63
N ILE A 15 -25.41 -3.92 -21.89
CA ILE A 15 -26.40 -3.23 -22.74
C ILE A 15 -27.65 -4.09 -22.94
N GLY A 16 -28.82 -3.46 -22.78
CA GLY A 16 -30.15 -4.09 -22.87
C GLY A 16 -30.61 -4.76 -21.57
N GLN A 17 -29.77 -4.83 -20.54
CA GLN A 17 -30.13 -5.43 -19.27
C GLN A 17 -31.01 -4.50 -18.43
N GLN A 18 -32.01 -5.09 -17.77
CA GLN A 18 -32.83 -4.43 -16.74
C GLN A 18 -32.15 -4.62 -15.37
N ALA A 19 -31.52 -3.57 -14.87
CA ALA A 19 -30.64 -3.62 -13.72
C ALA A 19 -31.10 -2.70 -12.58
N SER A 20 -30.66 -3.03 -11.38
CA SER A 20 -30.69 -2.16 -10.20
C SER A 20 -29.26 -1.80 -9.82
N ILE A 21 -29.00 -0.52 -9.59
CA ILE A 21 -27.72 -0.05 -9.05
C ILE A 21 -27.95 0.70 -7.74
N ASP A 22 -26.97 0.62 -6.85
CA ASP A 22 -26.97 1.40 -5.60
C ASP A 22 -25.67 2.18 -5.52
N GLY A 23 -25.72 3.42 -5.04
CA GLY A 23 -24.51 4.22 -4.89
C GLY A 23 -24.77 5.62 -4.36
N TRP A 24 -23.76 6.46 -4.50
CA TRP A 24 -23.80 7.86 -4.09
C TRP A 24 -23.79 8.79 -5.28
N ILE A 25 -24.62 9.84 -5.20
CA ILE A 25 -24.63 10.91 -6.19
C ILE A 25 -23.30 11.66 -6.15
N ARG A 26 -22.63 11.75 -7.29
CA ARG A 26 -21.47 12.61 -7.52
C ARG A 26 -21.89 13.99 -7.99
N THR A 27 -22.77 14.03 -8.97
CA THR A 27 -23.31 15.27 -9.53
C THR A 27 -24.70 15.04 -10.09
N ARG A 28 -25.50 16.11 -10.11
CA ARG A 28 -26.75 16.21 -10.84
C ARG A 28 -26.68 17.38 -11.80
N ARG A 29 -27.21 17.23 -13.01
CA ARG A 29 -27.43 18.33 -13.96
C ARG A 29 -28.82 18.22 -14.55
N ASP A 30 -29.62 19.27 -14.40
CA ASP A 30 -30.99 19.31 -14.89
C ASP A 30 -31.03 19.86 -16.33
N SER A 31 -31.70 19.14 -17.23
CA SER A 31 -31.88 19.54 -18.62
C SER A 31 -33.16 20.36 -18.80
N LYS A 32 -33.11 21.35 -19.69
CA LYS A 32 -34.32 22.07 -20.13
C LYS A 32 -35.30 21.17 -20.88
N GLY A 33 -34.86 19.99 -21.33
CA GLY A 33 -35.67 18.98 -22.02
C GLY A 33 -36.55 18.12 -21.11
N GLY A 34 -36.61 18.39 -19.80
CA GLY A 34 -37.49 17.64 -18.88
C GLY A 34 -36.89 16.34 -18.34
N PHE A 35 -35.57 16.29 -18.15
CA PHE A 35 -34.86 15.16 -17.55
C PHE A 35 -33.61 15.63 -16.81
N SER A 36 -33.07 14.81 -15.91
CA SER A 36 -31.84 15.06 -15.16
C SER A 36 -30.78 14.02 -15.48
N PHE A 37 -29.54 14.46 -15.58
CA PHE A 37 -28.36 13.59 -15.61
C PHE A 37 -27.81 13.45 -14.19
N LEU A 38 -27.75 12.22 -13.70
CA LEU A 38 -27.07 11.86 -12.46
C LEU A 38 -25.77 11.15 -12.78
N GLU A 39 -24.71 11.54 -12.09
CA GLU A 39 -23.47 10.76 -12.03
C GLU A 39 -23.48 9.99 -10.73
N VAL A 40 -23.50 8.66 -10.81
CA VAL A 40 -23.56 7.78 -9.64
C VAL A 40 -22.25 7.00 -9.53
N ASN A 41 -21.76 6.76 -8.31
CA ASN A 41 -20.60 5.93 -8.06
C ASN A 41 -20.80 5.12 -6.77
N ASP A 42 -20.34 3.88 -6.78
CA ASP A 42 -20.48 2.91 -5.68
C ASP A 42 -19.12 2.46 -5.12
N GLY A 43 -18.03 3.03 -5.65
CA GLY A 43 -16.66 2.69 -5.28
C GLY A 43 -16.06 1.48 -6.01
N SER A 44 -16.85 0.72 -6.78
CA SER A 44 -16.38 -0.49 -7.49
C SER A 44 -15.35 -0.20 -8.60
N CYS A 45 -15.37 1.01 -9.16
CA CYS A 45 -14.40 1.53 -10.11
C CYS A 45 -14.23 3.04 -9.93
N LEU A 46 -13.29 3.64 -10.67
CA LEU A 46 -13.03 5.08 -10.57
C LEU A 46 -14.17 5.89 -11.18
N ALA A 47 -14.54 5.60 -12.43
CA ALA A 47 -15.53 6.41 -13.10
C ALA A 47 -16.96 6.07 -12.64
N ASN A 48 -17.86 6.97 -13.00
CA ASN A 48 -19.26 6.94 -12.62
C ASN A 48 -20.09 6.21 -13.69
N LEU A 49 -21.31 5.84 -13.33
CA LEU A 49 -22.35 5.58 -14.30
C LEU A 49 -23.21 6.84 -14.48
N GLN A 50 -23.36 7.29 -15.73
CA GLN A 50 -24.35 8.30 -16.07
C GLN A 50 -25.74 7.66 -16.06
N VAL A 51 -26.68 8.30 -15.37
CA VAL A 51 -28.09 7.90 -15.30
C VAL A 51 -28.95 9.05 -15.79
N ILE A 52 -29.81 8.77 -16.76
CA ILE A 52 -30.84 9.69 -17.26
C ILE A 52 -32.14 9.41 -16.52
N VAL A 53 -32.70 10.45 -15.92
CA VAL A 53 -33.93 10.40 -15.14
C VAL A 53 -34.94 11.35 -15.76
N ASP A 54 -35.96 10.82 -16.43
CA ASP A 54 -37.01 11.63 -17.05
C ASP A 54 -38.00 12.18 -16.03
N ALA A 55 -38.64 13.31 -16.36
CA ALA A 55 -39.65 13.94 -15.51
C ALA A 55 -40.90 13.08 -15.26
N ASN A 56 -41.06 11.98 -15.99
CA ASN A 56 -42.19 11.06 -15.85
C ASN A 56 -42.07 10.13 -14.64
N ILE A 57 -40.92 10.10 -13.94
CA ILE A 57 -40.78 9.34 -12.70
C ILE A 57 -41.53 10.06 -11.57
N GLU A 58 -42.26 9.29 -10.76
CA GLU A 58 -43.19 9.78 -9.72
C GLU A 58 -42.57 10.81 -8.76
N ASN A 59 -41.34 10.59 -8.30
CA ASN A 59 -40.65 11.44 -7.34
C ASN A 59 -39.67 12.44 -7.99
N TYR A 60 -39.82 12.76 -9.28
CA TYR A 60 -38.87 13.61 -9.99
C TYR A 60 -38.78 15.04 -9.42
N GLU A 61 -39.92 15.72 -9.25
CA GLU A 61 -39.95 17.09 -8.73
C GLU A 61 -39.65 17.14 -7.21
N SER A 62 -40.14 16.16 -6.46
CA SER A 62 -40.02 16.14 -4.99
C SER A 62 -38.65 15.70 -4.50
N GLU A 63 -37.99 14.74 -5.18
CA GLU A 63 -36.75 14.14 -4.71
C GLU A 63 -35.60 14.28 -5.71
N VAL A 64 -35.78 13.89 -6.98
CA VAL A 64 -34.67 13.86 -7.96
C VAL A 64 -34.06 15.25 -8.14
N LYS A 65 -34.89 16.30 -8.28
CA LYS A 65 -34.44 17.70 -8.36
C LYS A 65 -33.86 18.26 -7.06
N GLN A 66 -33.89 17.51 -5.97
CA GLN A 66 -33.28 17.88 -4.69
C GLN A 66 -31.96 17.11 -4.43
N LEU A 67 -31.64 16.09 -5.23
CA LEU A 67 -30.43 15.28 -5.05
C LEU A 67 -29.14 16.11 -5.17
N THR A 68 -28.29 16.01 -4.16
CA THR A 68 -26.99 16.67 -4.06
C THR A 68 -25.87 15.64 -3.98
N ALA A 69 -24.63 16.11 -4.11
CA ALA A 69 -23.47 15.25 -3.95
C ALA A 69 -23.46 14.61 -2.55
N GLY A 70 -23.27 13.29 -2.49
CA GLY A 70 -23.25 12.52 -1.24
C GLY A 70 -24.58 11.89 -0.85
N CYS A 71 -25.70 12.19 -1.52
CA CYS A 71 -26.96 11.46 -1.33
C CYS A 71 -26.79 9.99 -1.74
N SER A 72 -27.36 9.05 -0.99
CA SER A 72 -27.38 7.63 -1.34
C SER A 72 -28.71 7.25 -2.00
N VAL A 73 -28.63 6.49 -3.09
CA VAL A 73 -29.79 6.14 -3.93
C VAL A 73 -29.74 4.69 -4.38
N SER A 74 -30.92 4.11 -4.64
CA SER A 74 -31.10 2.94 -5.50
C SER A 74 -31.82 3.36 -6.76
N ILE A 75 -31.34 2.93 -7.92
CA ILE A 75 -31.93 3.24 -9.22
C ILE A 75 -32.17 1.95 -9.98
N ARG A 76 -33.37 1.82 -10.54
CA ARG A 76 -33.80 0.70 -11.38
C ARG A 76 -34.11 1.20 -12.78
N GLY A 77 -33.77 0.43 -13.79
CA GLY A 77 -33.87 0.87 -15.17
C GLY A 77 -33.08 0.02 -16.14
N GLU A 78 -32.95 0.51 -17.37
CA GLU A 78 -32.31 -0.20 -18.46
C GLU A 78 -30.92 0.37 -18.74
N ILE A 79 -29.92 -0.49 -18.90
CA ILE A 79 -28.60 -0.10 -19.40
C ILE A 79 -28.65 0.00 -20.93
N LYS A 80 -28.22 1.13 -21.48
CA LYS A 80 -28.22 1.43 -22.91
C LYS A 80 -26.84 1.87 -23.39
N PRO A 81 -26.56 1.81 -24.70
CA PRO A 81 -25.37 2.44 -25.26
C PRO A 81 -25.44 3.95 -24.98
N SER A 82 -24.35 4.55 -24.51
CA SER A 82 -24.35 6.00 -24.29
C SER A 82 -24.13 6.76 -25.59
N GLY A 83 -24.86 7.87 -25.75
CA GLY A 83 -24.57 8.86 -26.79
C GLY A 83 -23.46 9.85 -26.40
N GLY A 84 -22.93 9.77 -25.17
CA GLY A 84 -21.92 10.67 -24.64
C GLY A 84 -20.49 10.26 -24.98
N LYS A 85 -19.59 11.24 -25.14
CA LYS A 85 -18.15 10.95 -25.29
C LYS A 85 -17.55 10.50 -23.96
N GLY A 86 -16.76 9.43 -23.98
CA GLY A 86 -15.98 8.95 -22.83
C GLY A 86 -16.70 7.94 -21.93
N GLN A 87 -17.86 7.44 -22.34
CA GLN A 87 -18.59 6.40 -21.62
C GLN A 87 -19.26 5.43 -22.61
N THR A 88 -19.16 4.13 -22.35
CA THR A 88 -19.71 3.09 -23.24
C THR A 88 -21.21 2.90 -23.03
N THR A 89 -21.65 2.97 -21.76
CA THR A 89 -23.04 2.74 -21.37
C THR A 89 -23.58 3.88 -20.53
N GLU A 90 -24.90 3.97 -20.47
CA GLU A 90 -25.65 4.82 -19.55
C GLU A 90 -26.91 4.08 -19.08
N MET A 91 -27.50 4.52 -17.97
CA MET A 91 -28.73 3.94 -17.47
C MET A 91 -29.91 4.88 -17.72
N HIS A 92 -31.02 4.35 -18.23
CA HIS A 92 -32.29 5.07 -18.33
C HIS A 92 -33.15 4.62 -17.15
N ALA A 93 -33.36 5.53 -16.18
CA ALA A 93 -34.05 5.20 -14.94
C ALA A 93 -35.55 5.00 -15.17
N ALA A 94 -36.07 3.89 -14.66
CA ALA A 94 -37.51 3.62 -14.54
C ALA A 94 -38.04 4.01 -13.15
N SER A 95 -37.20 3.91 -12.10
CA SER A 95 -37.54 4.38 -10.75
C SER A 95 -36.27 4.70 -9.96
N LEU A 96 -36.37 5.66 -9.02
CA LEU A 96 -35.29 6.05 -8.11
C LEU A 96 -35.81 6.09 -6.68
N THR A 97 -35.04 5.56 -5.74
CA THR A 97 -35.33 5.62 -4.29
C THR A 97 -34.16 6.30 -3.59
N VAL A 98 -34.45 7.30 -2.75
CA VAL A 98 -33.43 7.97 -1.91
C VAL A 98 -33.37 7.29 -0.55
N HIS A 99 -32.17 6.88 -0.12
CA HIS A 99 -31.94 6.25 1.19
C HIS A 99 -31.41 7.24 2.22
N GLY A 100 -30.64 8.23 1.76
CA GLY A 100 -29.98 9.18 2.64
C GLY A 100 -29.71 10.49 1.91
N TRP A 101 -30.03 11.59 2.59
CA TRP A 101 -29.80 12.94 2.09
C TRP A 101 -28.44 13.47 2.55
N ALA A 102 -27.84 14.37 1.76
CA ALA A 102 -26.61 15.06 2.09
C ALA A 102 -26.81 16.57 1.91
N ASP A 103 -26.93 17.30 3.02
CA ASP A 103 -27.10 18.76 2.97
C ASP A 103 -25.86 19.43 2.36
N PRO A 104 -25.97 20.15 1.23
CA PRO A 104 -24.84 20.76 0.55
C PRO A 104 -24.13 21.84 1.39
N ALA A 105 -24.82 22.44 2.37
CA ALA A 105 -24.24 23.45 3.25
C ALA A 105 -23.27 22.84 4.28
N THR A 106 -23.51 21.59 4.69
CA THR A 106 -22.76 20.91 5.75
C THR A 106 -21.91 19.75 5.25
N TYR A 107 -22.17 19.21 4.07
CA TYR A 107 -21.44 18.06 3.52
C TYR A 107 -19.97 18.42 3.21
N PRO A 108 -18.97 17.78 3.87
CA PRO A 108 -17.57 18.20 3.73
C PRO A 108 -16.97 18.01 2.33
N LEU A 109 -17.37 16.94 1.63
CA LEU A 109 -16.85 16.57 0.31
C LEU A 109 -17.62 17.27 -0.82
N GLN A 110 -17.77 18.59 -0.72
CA GLN A 110 -18.32 19.42 -1.80
C GLN A 110 -17.49 19.24 -3.09
N LYS A 111 -18.11 19.49 -4.24
CA LYS A 111 -17.50 19.39 -5.58
C LYS A 111 -16.46 20.50 -5.83
N LYS A 112 -15.38 20.48 -5.06
CA LYS A 112 -14.21 21.35 -5.16
C LYS A 112 -12.95 20.53 -4.86
N ARG A 113 -11.79 21.05 -5.23
CA ARG A 113 -10.52 20.43 -4.84
C ARG A 113 -10.33 20.61 -3.34
N HIS A 114 -9.94 19.54 -2.66
CA HIS A 114 -9.50 19.54 -1.27
C HIS A 114 -8.02 19.17 -1.23
N SER A 115 -7.26 19.76 -0.32
CA SER A 115 -5.84 19.39 -0.13
C SER A 115 -5.74 18.00 0.50
N PHE A 116 -4.60 17.33 0.33
CA PHE A 116 -4.37 16.03 0.97
C PHE A 116 -4.29 16.16 2.49
N GLU A 117 -3.79 17.28 3.01
CA GLU A 117 -3.78 17.60 4.44
C GLU A 117 -5.20 17.58 5.00
N LYS A 118 -6.15 18.26 4.33
CA LYS A 118 -7.54 18.29 4.78
C LYS A 118 -8.19 16.92 4.70
N LEU A 119 -7.86 16.13 3.67
CA LEU A 119 -8.35 14.77 3.54
C LEU A 119 -7.78 13.83 4.61
N ARG A 120 -6.57 14.07 5.14
CA ARG A 120 -6.03 13.34 6.30
C ARG A 120 -6.85 13.61 7.56
N GLU A 121 -7.29 14.84 7.80
CA GLU A 121 -8.21 15.17 8.91
C GLU A 121 -9.58 14.46 8.76
N TRP A 122 -10.02 14.24 7.52
CA TRP A 122 -11.27 13.55 7.20
C TRP A 122 -11.05 12.10 6.76
N ALA A 123 -10.16 11.38 7.44
CA ALA A 123 -9.81 10.00 7.10
C ALA A 123 -11.03 9.07 6.95
N HIS A 124 -12.09 9.28 7.74
CA HIS A 124 -13.34 8.53 7.71
C HIS A 124 -14.22 8.82 6.47
N LEU A 125 -14.01 9.94 5.77
CA LEU A 125 -14.76 10.32 4.56
C LEU A 125 -13.93 10.21 3.28
N ARG A 126 -12.60 10.41 3.36
CA ARG A 126 -11.73 10.49 2.19
C ARG A 126 -11.83 9.31 1.22
N PRO A 127 -12.12 8.05 1.61
CA PRO A 127 -12.27 6.95 0.64
C PRO A 127 -13.37 7.21 -0.41
N ARG A 128 -14.30 8.12 -0.13
CA ARG A 128 -15.31 8.55 -1.09
C ARG A 128 -14.76 9.49 -2.16
N THR A 129 -13.54 10.00 -2.06
CA THR A 129 -12.92 10.83 -3.10
C THR A 129 -12.27 9.98 -4.19
N ASN A 130 -12.09 10.53 -5.39
CA ASN A 130 -11.43 9.81 -6.48
C ASN A 130 -10.04 9.31 -6.09
N SER A 131 -9.21 10.18 -5.48
CA SER A 131 -7.83 9.84 -5.10
C SER A 131 -7.75 8.69 -4.11
N PHE A 132 -8.49 8.75 -3.00
CA PHE A 132 -8.38 7.69 -1.98
C PHE A 132 -9.21 6.45 -2.31
N GLY A 133 -10.25 6.56 -3.14
CA GLY A 133 -10.90 5.40 -3.74
C GLY A 133 -9.94 4.62 -4.64
N ALA A 134 -9.18 5.33 -5.49
CA ALA A 134 -8.15 4.73 -6.34
C ALA A 134 -7.04 4.08 -5.49
N VAL A 135 -6.53 4.78 -4.47
CA VAL A 135 -5.51 4.21 -3.55
C VAL A 135 -6.01 2.93 -2.88
N ALA A 136 -7.27 2.90 -2.42
CA ALA A 136 -7.83 1.72 -1.77
C ALA A 136 -7.96 0.53 -2.74
N ARG A 137 -8.44 0.76 -3.97
CA ARG A 137 -8.56 -0.28 -5.00
C ARG A 137 -7.21 -0.82 -5.45
N VAL A 138 -6.24 0.06 -5.70
CA VAL A 138 -4.87 -0.32 -6.07
C VAL A 138 -4.22 -1.09 -4.92
N ARG A 139 -4.32 -0.62 -3.66
CA ARG A 139 -3.82 -1.36 -2.50
C ARG A 139 -4.44 -2.76 -2.40
N ASN A 140 -5.75 -2.88 -2.59
CA ASN A 140 -6.41 -4.20 -2.60
C ASN A 140 -5.88 -5.11 -3.71
N CYS A 141 -5.67 -4.57 -4.92
CA CYS A 141 -5.08 -5.33 -6.03
C CYS A 141 -3.66 -5.81 -5.69
N ILE A 142 -2.83 -4.94 -5.11
CA ILE A 142 -1.49 -5.29 -4.65
C ILE A 142 -1.56 -6.39 -3.57
N CYS A 143 -2.42 -6.27 -2.55
CA CYS A 143 -2.56 -7.32 -1.54
C CYS A 143 -2.95 -8.68 -2.16
N ARG A 144 -3.87 -8.68 -3.12
CA ARG A 144 -4.25 -9.90 -3.86
C ARG A 144 -3.08 -10.45 -4.67
N SER A 145 -2.32 -9.59 -5.34
CA SER A 145 -1.15 -9.96 -6.14
C SER A 145 -0.04 -10.54 -5.27
N ILE A 146 0.20 -9.97 -4.08
CA ILE A 146 1.15 -10.48 -3.09
C ILE A 146 0.81 -11.92 -2.69
N HIS A 147 -0.44 -12.15 -2.26
CA HIS A 147 -0.90 -13.49 -1.95
C HIS A 147 -0.79 -14.42 -3.16
N GLY A 148 -1.24 -13.98 -4.33
CA GLY A 148 -1.15 -14.75 -5.58
C GLY A 148 0.28 -15.19 -5.89
N PHE A 149 1.24 -14.26 -5.88
CA PHE A 149 2.65 -14.53 -6.13
C PHE A 149 3.20 -15.61 -5.20
N PHE A 150 3.05 -15.44 -3.89
CA PHE A 150 3.58 -16.39 -2.93
C PHE A 150 2.89 -17.76 -3.02
N GLN A 151 1.58 -17.80 -3.26
CA GLN A 151 0.86 -19.06 -3.47
C GLN A 151 1.29 -19.78 -4.76
N ASP A 152 1.47 -19.04 -5.86
CA ASP A 152 1.96 -19.58 -7.14
C ASP A 152 3.37 -20.17 -6.97
N GLU A 153 4.21 -19.52 -6.15
CA GLU A 153 5.57 -19.98 -5.79
C GLU A 153 5.59 -21.03 -4.67
N GLY A 154 4.45 -21.51 -4.17
CA GLY A 154 4.36 -22.59 -3.18
C GLY A 154 4.76 -22.21 -1.76
N PHE A 155 4.69 -20.93 -1.39
CA PHE A 155 4.88 -20.46 -0.03
C PHE A 155 3.63 -20.62 0.83
N LEU A 156 3.82 -20.87 2.12
CA LEU A 156 2.74 -20.90 3.11
C LEU A 156 2.62 -19.56 3.84
N TYR A 157 1.38 -19.05 3.90
CA TYR A 157 1.08 -17.87 4.69
C TYR A 157 1.05 -18.23 6.19
N VAL A 158 1.93 -17.61 6.99
CA VAL A 158 2.01 -17.85 8.43
C VAL A 158 1.69 -16.58 9.21
N HIS A 159 1.01 -16.75 10.34
CA HIS A 159 0.71 -15.65 11.26
C HIS A 159 1.70 -15.67 12.42
N THR A 160 2.66 -14.74 12.39
CA THR A 160 3.62 -14.51 13.46
C THR A 160 2.98 -13.66 14.58
N PRO A 161 3.46 -13.77 15.83
CA PRO A 161 2.89 -13.03 16.95
C PRO A 161 3.16 -11.53 16.84
N VAL A 162 2.14 -10.72 17.15
CA VAL A 162 2.26 -9.25 17.20
C VAL A 162 2.80 -8.78 18.55
N ILE A 163 2.37 -9.43 19.65
CA ILE A 163 2.89 -9.15 20.98
C ILE A 163 4.12 -10.02 21.19
N THR A 164 5.25 -9.40 21.51
CA THR A 164 6.54 -10.07 21.64
C THR A 164 7.30 -9.59 22.88
N ALA A 165 8.22 -10.43 23.36
CA ALA A 165 9.24 -10.06 24.34
C ALA A 165 10.62 -9.88 23.69
N SER A 166 10.71 -10.02 22.37
CA SER A 166 11.95 -9.98 21.58
C SER A 166 12.04 -8.69 20.78
N ASP A 167 13.24 -8.12 20.72
CA ASP A 167 13.57 -7.05 19.77
C ASP A 167 14.29 -7.68 18.56
N CYS A 168 13.59 -7.77 17.43
CA CYS A 168 14.12 -8.38 16.21
C CYS A 168 15.22 -7.55 15.57
N GLU A 169 15.12 -6.21 15.60
CA GLU A 169 16.05 -5.33 14.90
C GLU A 169 17.17 -4.82 15.83
N GLY A 170 17.03 -4.97 17.15
CA GLY A 170 18.05 -4.67 18.16
C GLY A 170 18.39 -3.19 18.27
N ALA A 171 17.60 -2.32 17.63
CA ALA A 171 17.89 -0.91 17.43
C ALA A 171 16.71 0.02 17.78
N GLY A 172 15.57 -0.54 18.20
CA GLY A 172 14.30 0.18 18.18
C GLY A 172 13.76 0.63 19.54
N GLU A 173 13.16 1.81 19.56
CA GLU A 173 12.11 2.13 20.54
C GLU A 173 10.85 1.31 20.17
N MET A 174 10.49 0.34 21.01
CA MET A 174 9.29 -0.49 20.81
C MET A 174 8.11 0.01 21.66
N PHE A 175 6.89 -0.10 21.13
CA PHE A 175 5.69 0.19 21.92
C PHE A 175 5.48 -0.88 22.99
N LYS A 176 5.39 -0.48 24.25
CA LYS A 176 5.13 -1.39 25.37
C LYS A 176 3.65 -1.76 25.43
N VAL A 177 3.36 -3.06 25.61
CA VAL A 177 2.03 -3.61 25.82
C VAL A 177 1.94 -4.06 27.27
N THR A 178 1.00 -3.48 28.02
CA THR A 178 0.84 -3.75 29.46
C THR A 178 -0.63 -3.70 29.85
N THR A 179 -0.99 -4.48 30.87
CA THR A 179 -2.32 -4.42 31.51
C THR A 179 -2.30 -3.70 32.86
N PHE A 180 -1.15 -3.20 33.30
CA PHE A 180 -1.05 -2.45 34.53
C PHE A 180 -1.96 -1.22 34.54
N ASP A 181 -2.55 -0.93 35.70
CA ASP A 181 -3.02 0.42 35.97
C ASP A 181 -1.79 1.33 36.10
N LEU A 182 -1.60 2.24 35.15
CA LEU A 182 -0.47 3.17 35.14
C LEU A 182 -0.41 4.07 36.39
N LYS A 183 -1.51 4.19 37.15
CA LYS A 183 -1.54 4.91 38.43
C LYS A 183 -1.10 4.03 39.61
N ASN A 184 -1.11 2.71 39.46
CA ASN A 184 -0.81 1.74 40.51
C ASN A 184 -0.02 0.55 39.95
N VAL A 185 1.14 0.85 39.36
CA VAL A 185 2.04 -0.17 38.80
C VAL A 185 2.66 -0.99 39.94
N ALA A 186 2.60 -2.32 39.82
CA ALA A 186 3.25 -3.23 40.76
C ALA A 186 4.77 -2.98 40.81
N ARG A 187 5.35 -3.04 42.00
CA ARG A 187 6.79 -2.78 42.21
C ARG A 187 7.44 -3.88 43.02
N THR A 188 8.68 -4.17 42.69
CA THR A 188 9.57 -5.04 43.46
C THR A 188 10.01 -4.35 44.76
N ASP A 189 10.63 -5.09 45.68
CA ASP A 189 11.23 -4.52 46.90
C ASP A 189 12.32 -3.48 46.60
N ALA A 190 12.94 -3.54 45.41
CA ALA A 190 13.91 -2.55 44.94
C ALA A 190 13.26 -1.26 44.39
N GLY A 191 11.92 -1.21 44.30
CA GLY A 191 11.16 -0.08 43.77
C GLY A 191 11.01 -0.07 42.24
N GLU A 192 11.60 -1.05 41.54
CA GLU A 192 11.44 -1.21 40.08
C GLU A 192 10.08 -1.80 39.72
N VAL A 193 9.63 -1.59 38.48
CA VAL A 193 8.39 -2.20 37.96
C VAL A 193 8.50 -3.72 38.01
N ASP A 194 7.55 -4.37 38.68
CA ASP A 194 7.48 -5.83 38.78
C ASP A 194 6.66 -6.43 37.64
N PHE A 195 7.29 -6.63 36.48
CA PHE A 195 6.63 -7.21 35.30
C PHE A 195 6.15 -8.65 35.48
N SER A 196 6.58 -9.36 36.53
CA SER A 196 6.03 -10.69 36.84
C SER A 196 4.55 -10.64 37.21
N GLN A 197 4.04 -9.46 37.58
CA GLN A 197 2.64 -9.20 37.86
C GLN A 197 1.86 -8.60 36.67
N ASP A 198 2.51 -8.38 35.52
CA ASP A 198 1.79 -8.02 34.30
C ASP A 198 1.19 -9.27 33.63
N PHE A 199 0.40 -9.08 32.57
CA PHE A 199 -0.35 -10.15 31.91
C PHE A 199 0.52 -11.30 31.38
N PHE A 200 1.71 -10.97 30.84
CA PHE A 200 2.61 -11.93 30.21
C PHE A 200 3.79 -12.34 31.09
N ASP A 201 3.78 -12.03 32.40
CA ASP A 201 4.87 -12.31 33.35
C ASP A 201 6.25 -11.70 33.04
N ARG A 202 6.35 -10.88 31.99
CA ARG A 202 7.58 -10.23 31.51
C ARG A 202 7.25 -8.98 30.70
N PRO A 203 8.23 -8.08 30.48
CA PRO A 203 8.07 -6.96 29.55
C PRO A 203 7.63 -7.45 28.18
N SER A 204 6.56 -6.85 27.66
CA SER A 204 5.97 -7.19 26.37
C SER A 204 5.77 -5.95 25.51
N TYR A 205 5.85 -6.14 24.20
CA TYR A 205 5.94 -5.07 23.22
C TYR A 205 5.14 -5.41 21.96
N LEU A 206 4.84 -4.40 21.14
CA LEU A 206 4.40 -4.62 19.77
C LEU A 206 5.62 -4.87 18.88
N THR A 207 5.55 -5.91 18.04
CA THR A 207 6.69 -6.34 17.23
C THR A 207 7.07 -5.32 16.15
N VAL A 208 8.38 -5.19 15.93
CA VAL A 208 8.96 -4.44 14.81
C VAL A 208 9.02 -5.28 13.53
N SER A 209 9.05 -6.62 13.65
CA SER A 209 9.19 -7.58 12.55
C SER A 209 8.79 -8.99 13.00
N GLY A 210 8.19 -9.78 12.12
CA GLY A 210 7.91 -11.19 12.35
C GLY A 210 9.02 -12.14 11.90
N GLN A 211 10.18 -11.62 11.51
CA GLN A 211 11.24 -12.39 10.85
C GLN A 211 11.74 -13.56 11.70
N LEU A 212 12.08 -13.34 12.97
CA LEU A 212 12.64 -14.41 13.83
C LEU A 212 11.69 -15.60 13.97
N GLU A 213 10.38 -15.34 14.09
CA GLU A 213 9.39 -16.42 14.10
C GLU A 213 9.21 -17.04 12.71
N ALA A 214 9.31 -16.26 11.63
CA ALA A 214 9.27 -16.79 10.27
C ALA A 214 10.45 -17.75 9.97
N GLU A 215 11.64 -17.48 10.51
CA GLU A 215 12.80 -18.37 10.43
C GLU A 215 12.50 -19.74 11.06
N ILE A 216 11.86 -19.77 12.24
CA ILE A 216 11.41 -21.02 12.89
C ILE A 216 10.47 -21.80 11.95
N TYR A 217 9.48 -21.12 11.36
CA TYR A 217 8.56 -21.76 10.43
C TYR A 217 9.25 -22.24 9.15
N ALA A 218 10.20 -21.48 8.59
CA ALA A 218 10.94 -21.85 7.40
C ALA A 218 11.72 -23.17 7.60
N THR A 219 12.29 -23.40 8.78
CA THR A 219 12.97 -24.68 9.10
C THR A 219 12.03 -25.89 9.13
N ALA A 220 10.73 -25.68 9.29
CA ALA A 220 9.72 -26.74 9.33
C ALA A 220 8.95 -26.89 8.00
N LEU A 221 8.75 -25.79 7.27
CA LEU A 221 7.82 -25.70 6.14
C LEU A 221 8.51 -25.32 4.82
N GLY A 222 9.82 -25.08 4.83
CA GLY A 222 10.59 -24.70 3.66
C GLY A 222 10.42 -23.24 3.28
N LYS A 223 9.26 -22.85 2.73
CA LYS A 223 8.98 -21.49 2.25
C LYS A 223 7.73 -20.91 2.91
N VAL A 224 7.90 -19.81 3.64
CA VAL A 224 6.81 -19.13 4.34
C VAL A 224 6.85 -17.64 4.10
N TYR A 225 5.74 -16.95 4.32
CA TYR A 225 5.73 -15.50 4.37
C TYR A 225 4.75 -15.00 5.41
N THR A 226 5.08 -13.88 6.03
CA THR A 226 4.16 -13.10 6.86
C THR A 226 3.49 -12.02 5.99
N PHE A 227 2.33 -11.56 6.44
CA PHE A 227 1.69 -10.36 5.94
C PHE A 227 0.89 -9.78 7.10
N GLY A 228 1.55 -8.95 7.91
CA GLY A 228 1.00 -8.50 9.19
C GLY A 228 1.38 -7.06 9.54
N PRO A 229 0.71 -6.49 10.56
CA PRO A 229 1.07 -5.17 11.06
C PRO A 229 2.36 -5.23 11.89
N THR A 230 3.19 -4.21 11.74
CA THR A 230 4.39 -3.98 12.55
C THR A 230 4.47 -2.54 13.00
N PHE A 231 5.26 -2.30 14.05
CA PHE A 231 5.21 -1.06 14.80
C PHE A 231 6.61 -0.54 15.09
N ARG A 232 6.81 0.78 14.98
CA ARG A 232 8.04 1.45 15.38
C ARG A 232 7.70 2.68 16.21
N ALA A 233 8.27 2.78 17.42
CA ALA A 233 7.96 3.87 18.35
C ALA A 233 8.92 5.07 18.24
N GLU A 234 9.75 5.08 17.20
CA GLU A 234 10.65 6.19 16.87
C GLU A 234 9.88 7.51 16.78
N ASN A 235 10.38 8.57 17.43
CA ASN A 235 9.81 9.91 17.29
C ASN A 235 10.20 10.58 15.96
N SER A 236 9.75 10.00 14.86
CA SER A 236 10.06 10.43 13.48
C SER A 236 8.80 10.96 12.78
N ASN A 237 8.70 12.29 12.66
CA ASN A 237 7.59 12.94 11.94
C ASN A 237 8.04 13.40 10.54
N THR A 238 8.01 12.47 9.59
CA THR A 238 8.40 12.72 8.19
C THR A 238 7.28 12.31 7.24
N SER A 239 7.43 12.61 5.94
CA SER A 239 6.44 12.22 4.92
C SER A 239 6.41 10.72 4.59
N ARG A 240 7.37 9.92 5.10
CA ARG A 240 7.56 8.51 4.72
C ARG A 240 7.45 7.52 5.88
N HIS A 241 7.53 7.97 7.13
CA HIS A 241 7.49 7.10 8.30
C HIS A 241 6.09 7.02 8.90
N LEU A 242 5.71 5.81 9.33
CA LEU A 242 4.49 5.52 10.09
C LEU A 242 4.86 4.74 11.34
N ALA A 243 4.17 5.00 12.45
CA ALA A 243 4.35 4.23 13.68
C ALA A 243 3.68 2.84 13.62
N GLU A 244 2.68 2.67 12.76
CA GLU A 244 2.01 1.41 12.44
C GLU A 244 1.97 1.27 10.91
N PHE A 245 2.51 0.18 10.41
CA PHE A 245 2.52 -0.16 8.98
C PHE A 245 2.40 -1.66 8.80
N TRP A 246 2.38 -2.13 7.55
CA TRP A 246 2.25 -3.54 7.24
C TRP A 246 3.50 -4.01 6.52
N MET A 247 4.07 -5.10 6.99
CA MET A 247 5.20 -5.76 6.34
C MET A 247 4.79 -7.09 5.75
N ILE A 248 5.52 -7.46 4.70
CA ILE A 248 5.40 -8.73 4.01
C ILE A 248 6.78 -9.34 4.04
N GLU A 249 6.95 -10.40 4.82
CA GLU A 249 8.27 -10.93 5.18
C GLU A 249 8.33 -12.40 4.75
N PRO A 250 8.80 -12.69 3.52
CA PRO A 250 9.07 -14.05 3.09
C PRO A 250 10.36 -14.58 3.73
N GLU A 251 10.35 -15.84 4.13
CA GLU A 251 11.51 -16.55 4.67
C GLU A 251 11.60 -17.95 4.04
N MET A 252 12.80 -18.32 3.61
CA MET A 252 13.04 -19.50 2.76
C MET A 252 14.22 -20.32 3.26
N ALA A 253 13.99 -21.58 3.61
CA ALA A 253 15.06 -22.52 3.88
C ALA A 253 15.84 -22.84 2.60
N PHE A 254 17.16 -22.99 2.73
CA PHE A 254 18.11 -23.34 1.67
C PHE A 254 18.31 -22.28 0.57
N TYR A 255 17.85 -21.05 0.77
CA TYR A 255 18.13 -19.92 -0.13
C TYR A 255 19.40 -19.20 0.33
N ASP A 256 20.24 -18.80 -0.63
CA ASP A 256 21.32 -17.85 -0.38
C ASP A 256 20.90 -16.40 -0.73
N LEU A 257 21.83 -15.44 -0.62
CA LEU A 257 21.54 -14.05 -0.94
C LEU A 257 21.15 -13.83 -2.41
N ASN A 258 21.71 -14.59 -3.36
CA ASN A 258 21.36 -14.47 -4.77
C ASN A 258 19.92 -14.93 -5.02
N ASP A 259 19.53 -16.06 -4.43
CA ASP A 259 18.14 -16.55 -4.51
C ASP A 259 17.17 -15.52 -3.91
N ASN A 260 17.56 -14.85 -2.82
CA ASN A 260 16.77 -13.79 -2.20
C ASN A 260 16.61 -12.56 -3.14
N MET A 261 17.70 -12.14 -3.80
CA MET A 261 17.67 -11.07 -4.81
C MET A 261 16.79 -11.42 -6.01
N ASP A 262 16.87 -12.67 -6.51
CA ASP A 262 16.03 -13.17 -7.61
C ASP A 262 14.54 -13.16 -7.24
N LEU A 263 14.21 -13.59 -6.02
CA LEU A 263 12.84 -13.57 -5.50
C LEU A 263 12.30 -12.15 -5.40
N ALA A 264 13.07 -11.22 -4.80
CA ALA A 264 12.66 -9.84 -4.62
C ALA A 264 12.42 -9.11 -5.96
N GLU A 265 13.30 -9.33 -6.95
CA GLU A 265 13.12 -8.80 -8.30
C GLU A 265 11.84 -9.34 -8.95
N SER A 266 11.66 -10.67 -8.93
CA SER A 266 10.49 -11.32 -9.54
C SER A 266 9.17 -10.89 -8.88
N PHE A 267 9.19 -10.75 -7.55
CA PHE A 267 8.05 -10.29 -6.75
C PHE A 267 7.63 -8.87 -7.15
N LEU A 268 8.58 -7.91 -7.15
CA LEU A 268 8.26 -6.52 -7.48
C LEU A 268 7.77 -6.36 -8.92
N LYS A 269 8.34 -7.11 -9.88
CA LYS A 269 7.85 -7.12 -11.27
C LYS A 269 6.42 -7.63 -11.37
N ARG A 270 6.08 -8.72 -10.66
CA ARG A 270 4.69 -9.23 -10.59
C ARG A 270 3.73 -8.17 -10.06
N LEU A 271 4.07 -7.53 -8.93
CA LEU A 271 3.20 -6.52 -8.32
C LEU A 271 2.98 -5.30 -9.23
N CYS A 272 4.05 -4.79 -9.84
CA CYS A 272 3.97 -3.65 -10.76
C CYS A 272 3.16 -4.01 -12.01
N GLY A 273 3.38 -5.18 -12.59
CA GLY A 273 2.63 -5.66 -13.75
C GLY A 273 1.15 -5.86 -13.46
N ASP A 274 0.82 -6.41 -12.29
CA ASP A 274 -0.58 -6.58 -11.86
C ASP A 274 -1.27 -5.24 -11.61
N ALA A 275 -0.58 -4.25 -11.02
CA ALA A 275 -1.14 -2.91 -10.86
C ALA A 275 -1.45 -2.23 -12.21
N LEU A 276 -0.51 -2.31 -13.16
CA LEU A 276 -0.69 -1.71 -14.50
C LEU A 276 -1.83 -2.36 -15.28
N SER A 277 -1.94 -3.69 -15.23
CA SER A 277 -2.93 -4.44 -16.01
C SER A 277 -4.32 -4.49 -15.36
N GLN A 278 -4.39 -4.62 -14.02
CA GLN A 278 -5.64 -4.85 -13.31
C GLN A 278 -6.23 -3.58 -12.68
N CYS A 279 -5.48 -2.48 -12.61
CA CYS A 279 -5.94 -1.18 -12.07
C CYS A 279 -5.74 -0.03 -13.07
N SER A 280 -5.79 -0.30 -14.37
CA SER A 280 -5.49 0.68 -15.44
C SER A 280 -6.24 2.01 -15.29
N GLU A 281 -7.54 2.00 -14.97
CA GLU A 281 -8.33 3.23 -14.78
C GLU A 281 -7.83 4.08 -13.58
N ASP A 282 -7.48 3.43 -12.47
CA ASP A 282 -6.95 4.10 -11.27
C ASP A 282 -5.51 4.58 -11.48
N MET A 283 -4.68 3.78 -12.16
CA MET A 283 -3.30 4.13 -12.48
C MET A 283 -3.24 5.29 -13.48
N GLN A 284 -4.13 5.33 -14.47
CA GLN A 284 -4.25 6.47 -15.37
C GLN A 284 -4.66 7.74 -14.62
N PHE A 285 -5.54 7.63 -13.63
CA PHE A 285 -5.89 8.77 -12.79
C PHE A 285 -4.70 9.31 -11.99
N PHE A 286 -3.86 8.44 -11.43
CA PHE A 286 -2.62 8.88 -10.78
C PHE A 286 -1.69 9.57 -11.77
N ASN A 287 -1.55 9.02 -12.98
CA ASN A 287 -0.76 9.62 -14.05
C ASN A 287 -1.23 11.05 -14.38
N ASP A 288 -2.54 11.23 -14.53
CA ASP A 288 -3.08 12.52 -14.96
C ASP A 288 -3.13 13.57 -13.85
N ARG A 289 -3.23 13.14 -12.58
CA ARG A 289 -3.60 14.04 -11.46
C ARG A 289 -2.60 14.12 -10.32
N VAL A 290 -1.66 13.19 -10.24
CA VAL A 290 -0.72 13.08 -9.12
C VAL A 290 0.72 13.17 -9.61
N ASP A 291 1.07 12.34 -10.59
CA ASP A 291 2.43 12.23 -11.11
C ASP A 291 2.40 11.63 -12.53
N ASP A 292 2.77 12.45 -13.52
CA ASP A 292 2.73 12.12 -14.95
C ASP A 292 3.82 11.13 -15.40
N THR A 293 4.65 10.67 -14.48
CA THR A 293 5.69 9.67 -14.72
C THR A 293 5.37 8.29 -14.15
N VAL A 294 4.28 8.13 -13.39
CA VAL A 294 4.00 6.90 -12.62
C VAL A 294 3.88 5.66 -13.50
N LEU A 295 3.20 5.75 -14.64
CA LEU A 295 3.04 4.61 -15.56
C LEU A 295 4.37 4.20 -16.17
N THR A 296 5.15 5.16 -16.67
CA THR A 296 6.48 4.92 -17.25
C THR A 296 7.44 4.35 -16.21
N THR A 297 7.37 4.84 -14.97
CA THR A 297 8.21 4.35 -13.86
C THR A 297 7.92 2.88 -13.55
N LEU A 298 6.65 2.52 -13.35
CA LEU A 298 6.27 1.13 -13.07
C LEU A 298 6.55 0.21 -14.25
N GLN A 299 6.29 0.65 -15.49
CA GLN A 299 6.64 -0.11 -16.68
C GLN A 299 8.14 -0.33 -16.78
N GLY A 300 8.95 0.70 -16.47
CA GLY A 300 10.40 0.59 -16.38
C GLY A 300 10.86 -0.44 -15.35
N VAL A 301 10.21 -0.54 -14.19
CA VAL A 301 10.50 -1.60 -13.20
C VAL A 301 10.20 -3.00 -13.76
N VAL A 302 9.06 -3.17 -14.45
CA VAL A 302 8.67 -4.45 -15.06
C VAL A 302 9.66 -4.89 -16.14
N ASP A 303 10.09 -3.97 -17.00
CA ASP A 303 10.90 -4.28 -18.19
C ASP A 303 12.41 -4.36 -17.90
N SER A 304 12.87 -3.78 -16.80
CA SER A 304 14.31 -3.73 -16.47
C SER A 304 14.78 -5.01 -15.81
N GLN A 305 16.04 -5.40 -16.07
CA GLN A 305 16.79 -6.27 -15.17
C GLN A 305 17.41 -5.42 -14.06
N PHE A 306 17.26 -5.84 -12.81
CA PHE A 306 17.74 -5.04 -11.68
C PHE A 306 19.27 -5.13 -11.61
N GLN A 307 19.93 -3.98 -11.49
CA GLN A 307 21.39 -3.93 -11.43
C GLN A 307 21.85 -4.37 -10.04
N ARG A 308 22.70 -5.40 -9.95
CA ARG A 308 23.28 -5.85 -8.67
C ARG A 308 24.64 -5.20 -8.49
N VAL A 309 24.80 -4.46 -7.39
CA VAL A 309 26.01 -3.67 -7.12
C VAL A 309 26.39 -3.86 -5.66
N THR A 310 27.66 -4.12 -5.37
CA THR A 310 28.09 -4.20 -3.97
C THR A 310 27.98 -2.82 -3.31
N TYR A 311 27.74 -2.77 -2.00
CA TYR A 311 27.79 -1.51 -1.25
C TYR A 311 29.11 -0.77 -1.48
N THR A 312 30.23 -1.51 -1.53
CA THR A 312 31.56 -0.94 -1.75
C THR A 312 31.68 -0.25 -3.11
N GLU A 313 31.18 -0.88 -4.17
CA GLU A 313 31.15 -0.26 -5.51
C GLU A 313 30.19 0.93 -5.56
N ALA A 314 29.04 0.85 -4.89
CA ALA A 314 28.09 1.95 -4.83
C ALA A 314 28.68 3.20 -4.16
N VAL A 315 29.41 3.04 -3.05
CA VAL A 315 30.16 4.12 -2.40
C VAL A 315 31.21 4.71 -3.34
N ASP A 316 31.98 3.87 -4.05
CA ASP A 316 33.00 4.32 -5.00
C ASP A 316 32.39 5.13 -6.17
N ILE A 317 31.23 4.70 -6.69
CA ILE A 317 30.47 5.42 -7.72
C ILE A 317 30.02 6.78 -7.20
N LEU A 318 29.49 6.83 -5.98
CA LEU A 318 28.98 8.06 -5.37
C LEU A 318 30.10 9.06 -5.10
N GLU A 319 31.22 8.63 -4.54
CA GLU A 319 32.40 9.48 -4.29
C GLU A 319 33.00 10.04 -5.59
N LYS A 320 32.96 9.26 -6.69
CA LYS A 320 33.48 9.67 -8.01
C LYS A 320 32.44 10.38 -8.89
N SER A 321 31.20 10.54 -8.44
CA SER A 321 30.11 11.09 -9.24
C SER A 321 30.30 12.57 -9.62
N GLY A 322 31.07 13.31 -8.82
CA GLY A 322 31.20 14.76 -8.94
C GLY A 322 29.94 15.53 -8.52
N VAL A 323 28.93 14.86 -7.94
CA VAL A 323 27.72 15.46 -7.39
C VAL A 323 27.97 15.87 -5.94
N THR A 324 27.48 17.06 -5.56
CA THR A 324 27.46 17.48 -4.16
C THR A 324 26.19 16.94 -3.49
N PHE A 325 26.37 16.10 -2.47
CA PHE A 325 25.30 15.59 -1.62
C PHE A 325 25.21 16.39 -0.32
N ASP A 326 24.03 16.44 0.29
CA ASP A 326 23.83 17.07 1.60
C ASP A 326 24.43 16.21 2.73
N PHE A 327 24.40 14.88 2.56
CA PHE A 327 25.00 13.89 3.45
C PHE A 327 26.32 13.38 2.89
N SER A 328 27.32 13.21 3.76
CA SER A 328 28.62 12.69 3.33
C SER A 328 28.52 11.21 2.96
N VAL A 329 29.09 10.86 1.82
CA VAL A 329 29.30 9.48 1.42
C VAL A 329 30.65 9.02 1.92
N SER A 330 30.68 7.87 2.62
CA SER A 330 31.92 7.20 3.01
C SER A 330 31.65 5.73 3.32
N TRP A 331 32.62 4.87 3.08
CA TRP A 331 32.50 3.45 3.39
C TRP A 331 32.28 3.23 4.91
N GLY A 332 31.26 2.47 5.27
CA GLY A 332 30.85 2.25 6.67
C GLY A 332 29.72 3.17 7.15
N ALA A 333 29.32 4.16 6.36
CA ALA A 333 28.14 4.99 6.64
C ALA A 333 26.91 4.48 5.86
N ASP A 334 25.74 4.65 6.44
CA ASP A 334 24.49 4.26 5.77
C ASP A 334 24.17 5.21 4.61
N LEU A 335 23.63 4.66 3.52
CA LEU A 335 23.25 5.48 2.37
C LEU A 335 21.94 6.21 2.66
N GLN A 336 21.88 7.48 2.26
CA GLN A 336 20.68 8.30 2.41
C GLN A 336 19.88 8.27 1.10
N SER A 337 18.59 8.60 1.16
CA SER A 337 17.74 8.55 -0.02
C SER A 337 18.22 9.40 -1.21
N GLU A 338 19.00 10.46 -1.00
CA GLU A 338 19.59 11.19 -2.13
C GLU A 338 20.65 10.37 -2.88
N HIS A 339 21.41 9.54 -2.17
CA HIS A 339 22.41 8.63 -2.74
C HIS A 339 21.73 7.51 -3.52
N GLU A 340 20.71 6.88 -2.92
CA GLU A 340 19.91 5.82 -3.54
C GLU A 340 19.23 6.31 -4.83
N ARG A 341 18.65 7.51 -4.78
CA ARG A 341 18.02 8.14 -5.94
C ARG A 341 19.03 8.52 -7.00
N PHE A 342 20.23 8.97 -6.64
CA PHE A 342 21.29 9.19 -7.64
C PHE A 342 21.64 7.91 -8.38
N LEU A 343 21.84 6.80 -7.66
CA LEU A 343 22.16 5.50 -8.26
C LEU A 343 21.06 5.05 -9.22
N THR A 344 19.79 5.09 -8.78
CA THR A 344 18.66 4.60 -9.57
C THR A 344 18.24 5.54 -10.71
N GLU A 345 18.26 6.86 -10.51
CA GLU A 345 17.70 7.84 -11.47
C GLU A 345 18.75 8.40 -12.44
N GLN A 346 20.01 8.55 -12.01
CA GLN A 346 21.05 9.22 -12.80
C GLN A 346 22.10 8.26 -13.33
N HIS A 347 22.64 7.38 -12.48
CA HIS A 347 23.73 6.48 -12.85
C HIS A 347 23.24 5.27 -13.63
N PHE A 348 22.40 4.42 -13.03
CA PHE A 348 21.91 3.18 -13.63
C PHE A 348 20.62 3.36 -14.44
N LYS A 349 19.83 4.40 -14.14
CA LYS A 349 18.56 4.71 -14.82
C LYS A 349 17.56 3.54 -14.78
N GLY A 350 17.49 2.87 -13.63
CA GLY A 350 16.65 1.71 -13.37
C GLY A 350 16.77 1.23 -11.93
N PRO A 351 16.06 0.15 -11.56
CA PRO A 351 16.17 -0.45 -10.23
C PRO A 351 17.56 -1.03 -9.96
N VAL A 352 18.00 -0.94 -8.71
CA VAL A 352 19.31 -1.39 -8.24
C VAL A 352 19.12 -2.23 -7.00
N ILE A 353 19.83 -3.36 -6.89
CA ILE A 353 19.96 -4.13 -5.67
C ILE A 353 21.37 -3.91 -5.13
N LEU A 354 21.47 -3.21 -4.00
CA LEU A 354 22.71 -3.07 -3.28
C LEU A 354 22.91 -4.28 -2.39
N TYR A 355 24.11 -4.83 -2.32
CA TYR A 355 24.39 -6.00 -1.47
C TYR A 355 25.78 -5.98 -0.82
N ASP A 356 25.99 -6.86 0.15
CA ASP A 356 27.24 -6.98 0.93
C ASP A 356 27.58 -5.68 1.71
N TYR A 357 26.69 -5.29 2.64
CA TYR A 357 26.83 -4.09 3.46
C TYR A 357 27.83 -4.26 4.62
N PRO A 358 28.42 -3.17 5.16
CA PRO A 358 29.28 -3.24 6.33
C PRO A 358 28.55 -3.82 7.54
N ARG A 359 29.20 -4.79 8.22
CA ARG A 359 28.63 -5.49 9.39
C ARG A 359 28.21 -4.55 10.51
N THR A 360 28.93 -3.44 10.70
CA THR A 360 28.74 -2.53 11.84
C THR A 360 27.46 -1.69 11.78
N ILE A 361 26.78 -1.66 10.63
CA ILE A 361 25.55 -0.85 10.44
C ILE A 361 24.33 -1.70 10.10
N LYS A 362 24.42 -3.02 10.22
CA LYS A 362 23.33 -3.96 9.93
C LYS A 362 23.04 -4.85 11.16
N PRO A 363 21.81 -5.38 11.28
CA PRO A 363 21.41 -6.23 12.40
C PRO A 363 22.27 -7.48 12.60
N PHE A 364 22.27 -7.98 13.84
CA PHE A 364 23.12 -9.10 14.28
C PHE A 364 22.86 -10.42 13.53
N TYR A 365 21.64 -10.64 13.03
CA TYR A 365 21.22 -11.89 12.40
C TYR A 365 21.74 -12.08 10.96
N MET A 366 22.36 -11.06 10.36
CA MET A 366 22.81 -11.13 8.97
C MET A 366 24.12 -11.91 8.85
N ARG A 367 24.19 -12.85 7.91
CA ARG A 367 25.34 -13.74 7.73
C ARG A 367 26.62 -12.96 7.45
N VAL A 368 27.68 -13.21 8.22
CA VAL A 368 28.99 -12.59 8.04
C VAL A 368 29.70 -13.18 6.82
N ASN A 369 30.19 -12.29 5.95
CA ASN A 369 30.96 -12.66 4.76
C ASN A 369 32.35 -13.16 5.11
N ASP A 370 33.00 -13.84 4.16
CA ASP A 370 34.36 -14.38 4.32
C ASP A 370 35.43 -13.27 4.52
N ASP A 371 35.09 -12.02 4.20
CA ASP A 371 35.96 -10.85 4.46
C ASP A 371 35.89 -10.35 5.91
N GLU A 372 34.98 -10.91 6.73
CA GLU A 372 34.65 -10.55 8.10
C GLU A 372 34.25 -9.07 8.34
N LYS A 373 34.10 -8.29 7.27
CA LYS A 373 33.81 -6.86 7.29
C LYS A 373 32.39 -6.55 6.85
N THR A 374 31.87 -7.36 5.94
CA THR A 374 30.54 -7.20 5.37
C THR A 374 29.61 -8.34 5.79
N VAL A 375 28.31 -8.13 5.61
CA VAL A 375 27.26 -9.13 5.83
C VAL A 375 26.48 -9.33 4.54
N ARG A 376 25.91 -10.52 4.35
CA ARG A 376 25.04 -10.91 3.23
C ARG A 376 23.68 -10.19 3.27
N ALA A 377 23.68 -8.86 3.31
CA ALA A 377 22.50 -8.01 3.24
C ALA A 377 22.22 -7.60 1.79
N MET A 378 20.96 -7.31 1.49
CA MET A 378 20.54 -6.64 0.27
C MET A 378 19.48 -5.57 0.56
N ASP A 379 19.54 -4.46 -0.17
CA ASP A 379 18.48 -3.47 -0.23
C ASP A 379 18.09 -3.26 -1.71
N VAL A 380 16.81 -3.39 -2.03
CA VAL A 380 16.27 -3.15 -3.38
C VAL A 380 15.81 -1.70 -3.46
N LEU A 381 16.44 -0.95 -4.36
CA LEU A 381 16.19 0.45 -4.62
C LEU A 381 15.41 0.61 -5.92
N VAL A 382 14.33 1.39 -5.87
CA VAL A 382 13.56 1.78 -7.07
C VAL A 382 13.55 3.29 -7.24
N PRO A 383 13.51 3.79 -8.50
CA PRO A 383 13.45 5.22 -8.76
C PRO A 383 12.36 5.93 -7.96
N ARG A 384 12.63 7.18 -7.56
CA ARG A 384 11.76 8.09 -6.78
C ARG A 384 11.49 7.71 -5.33
N VAL A 385 11.38 6.42 -5.01
CA VAL A 385 11.06 5.95 -3.65
C VAL A 385 12.33 5.79 -2.83
N GLY A 386 13.38 5.20 -3.42
CA GLY A 386 14.54 4.68 -2.70
C GLY A 386 14.34 3.21 -2.37
N GLU A 387 14.76 2.81 -1.17
CA GLU A 387 14.53 1.46 -0.65
C GLU A 387 13.04 1.07 -0.64
N ILE A 388 12.75 -0.14 -1.14
CA ILE A 388 11.41 -0.75 -1.10
C ILE A 388 11.40 -2.17 -0.52
N VAL A 389 12.55 -2.86 -0.50
CA VAL A 389 12.75 -4.16 0.14
C VAL A 389 14.13 -4.18 0.78
N GLY A 390 14.20 -4.53 2.07
CA GLY A 390 15.43 -4.89 2.77
C GLY A 390 15.41 -6.37 3.13
N GLY A 391 16.55 -7.05 3.04
CA GLY A 391 16.65 -8.48 3.33
C GLY A 391 18.09 -8.95 3.52
N SER A 392 18.28 -10.20 3.94
CA SER A 392 19.61 -10.78 4.07
C SER A 392 19.56 -12.31 4.03
N GLN A 393 20.71 -12.94 3.75
CA GLN A 393 20.94 -14.31 4.19
C GLN A 393 21.21 -14.31 5.70
N ARG A 394 20.59 -15.25 6.42
CA ARG A 394 20.67 -15.35 7.89
C ARG A 394 21.96 -16.04 8.33
N GLU A 395 22.51 -15.64 9.46
CA GLU A 395 23.69 -16.29 10.05
C GLU A 395 23.32 -17.66 10.62
N GLU A 396 23.61 -18.71 9.86
CA GLU A 396 23.30 -20.08 10.22
C GLU A 396 24.30 -20.74 11.17
N ARG A 397 25.48 -20.12 11.36
CA ARG A 397 26.58 -20.67 12.16
C ARG A 397 26.49 -20.14 13.59
N LEU A 398 26.17 -21.03 14.52
CA LEU A 398 25.90 -20.69 15.92
C LEU A 398 27.07 -19.95 16.59
N ASP A 399 28.31 -20.34 16.30
CA ASP A 399 29.53 -19.75 16.88
C ASP A 399 29.82 -18.32 16.41
N ILE A 400 29.21 -17.89 15.31
CA ILE A 400 29.31 -16.51 14.80
C ILE A 400 28.12 -15.68 15.25
N LEU A 401 26.96 -16.31 15.44
CA LEU A 401 25.72 -15.68 15.88
C LEU A 401 25.74 -15.31 17.38
N GLU A 402 26.37 -16.14 18.23
CA GLU A 402 26.43 -15.97 19.70
C GLU A 402 27.47 -14.98 20.21
#